data_AF-A0A0A5I0Z0-F1
#
_entry.id   AF-A0A0A5I0Z0-F1
#
_cell.length_a   1.000
_cell.length_b   1.000
_cell.length_c   1.000
_cell.angle_alpha   90.00
_cell.angle_beta   90.00
_cell.angle_gamma   90.00
#
_symmetry.space_group_name_H-M   'P 1'
#
loop_
_entity.id
_entity.type
_entity.pdbx_description
1 polymer ?
#
loop_
_entity_poly.entity_id
_entity_poly.type
_entity_poly.pdbx_seq_one_letter_code
_entity_poly.pdbx_strand_id
1 'polypeptide(L)'
;MRQRILALCLGLALLPTVYATDLNEESADIIKQTYESQLYTLPAFKEGHYGLRMYRQTLDNKYAAAVWSDMARVASRLNRFAAEVNTPEQILLYSEKRIAGYQDETDERSVRRYTVTKHMPEYLYLGVDLLGSMARANEYGLKHKEDAKLRQVIRRYDFNKYATDPEMIRAWAAQLANQVFWLKQLGEQDVTQAFIESFKATYPDNEDKKLSKQQYGNKLYGLTHIIFADSQYYQRLVSEKQYQWIYDYFRANIDTILLRAKEDIIAEVGISFLLAGLEDDPVVAKTRDAIRKSIDKDKGMIPSVSGDFDLAYGEHRNVLAIMLLDWQSVNKAPTIEQHPRVFSRLPYGLEKK
;
A
#
# COMPACT_ATOMS: atom_id res chain seq x y z
N MET A 1 18.36 -51.33 51.69
CA MET A 1 18.12 -51.65 50.26
C MET A 1 16.88 -50.87 49.80
N ARG A 2 17.05 -50.00 48.80
CA ARG A 2 16.03 -49.33 47.96
C ARG A 2 15.18 -48.20 48.57
N GLN A 3 15.74 -46.99 48.46
CA GLN A 3 15.01 -45.75 48.18
C GLN A 3 14.14 -45.89 46.91
N ARG A 4 12.94 -45.30 46.91
CA ARG A 4 12.23 -44.94 45.67
C ARG A 4 11.73 -43.50 45.78
N ILE A 5 12.46 -42.64 45.07
CA ILE A 5 12.09 -41.27 44.72
C ILE A 5 10.97 -41.36 43.69
N LEU A 6 9.82 -40.75 43.94
CA LEU A 6 8.85 -40.44 42.90
C LEU A 6 9.29 -39.12 42.26
N ALA A 7 9.78 -39.19 41.02
CA ALA A 7 10.11 -38.03 40.21
C ALA A 7 8.83 -37.46 39.59
N LEU A 8 8.62 -36.17 39.81
CA LEU A 8 7.61 -35.33 39.19
C LEU A 8 8.09 -35.01 37.76
N CYS A 9 7.49 -35.62 36.73
CA CYS A 9 7.67 -35.19 35.34
C CYS A 9 6.48 -34.30 34.93
N LEU A 10 6.50 -33.03 35.35
CA LEU A 10 5.79 -31.99 34.61
C LEU A 10 6.68 -31.60 33.42
N GLY A 11 6.34 -32.09 32.23
CA GLY A 11 6.92 -31.62 31.00
C GLY A 11 6.53 -30.15 30.79
N LEU A 12 7.49 -29.25 30.96
CA LEU A 12 7.41 -27.89 30.42
C LEU A 12 7.40 -28.00 28.89
N ALA A 13 6.23 -27.81 28.28
CA ALA A 13 6.08 -27.46 26.88
C ALA A 13 5.62 -25.99 26.80
N LEU A 14 6.58 -25.08 26.92
CA LEU A 14 6.48 -23.61 26.77
C LEU A 14 7.88 -23.20 26.22
N LEU A 15 8.13 -22.44 25.15
CA LEU A 15 7.36 -21.64 24.19
C LEU A 15 8.25 -21.46 22.92
N PRO A 16 7.82 -21.83 21.70
CA PRO A 16 8.52 -21.41 20.47
C PRO A 16 8.17 -19.98 20.03
N THR A 17 7.19 -19.32 20.68
CA THR A 17 6.68 -18.01 20.27
C THR A 17 7.60 -16.85 20.64
N VAL A 18 8.20 -16.84 21.83
CA VAL A 18 9.06 -15.72 22.30
C VAL A 18 10.29 -15.55 21.40
N TYR A 19 10.99 -16.64 21.09
CA TYR A 19 12.18 -16.61 20.24
C TYR A 19 11.90 -16.19 18.79
N ALA A 20 10.70 -16.45 18.27
CA ALA A 20 10.33 -16.09 16.90
C ALA A 20 10.02 -14.60 16.76
N THR A 21 9.43 -13.98 17.80
CA THR A 21 9.16 -12.53 17.86
C THR A 21 10.47 -11.75 17.89
N ASP A 22 11.41 -12.12 18.75
CA ASP A 22 12.73 -11.48 18.88
C ASP A 22 13.49 -11.45 17.54
N LEU A 23 13.43 -12.54 16.76
CA LEU A 23 14.09 -12.62 15.45
C LEU A 23 13.46 -11.71 14.38
N ASN A 24 12.14 -11.52 14.45
CA ASN A 24 11.46 -10.65 13.48
C ASN A 24 11.77 -9.18 13.77
N GLU A 25 11.73 -8.78 15.04
CA GLU A 25 12.06 -7.43 15.48
C GLU A 25 13.51 -7.07 15.11
N GLU A 26 14.48 -7.96 15.39
CA GLU A 26 15.88 -7.78 14.99
C GLU A 26 16.02 -7.58 13.46
N SER A 27 15.31 -8.39 12.68
CA SER A 27 15.33 -8.30 11.22
C SER A 27 14.71 -6.99 10.72
N ALA A 28 13.64 -6.51 11.35
CA ALA A 28 13.02 -5.24 11.06
C ALA A 28 13.96 -4.07 11.39
N ASP A 29 14.63 -4.14 12.54
CA ASP A 29 15.56 -3.11 13.02
C ASP A 29 16.77 -2.93 12.09
N ILE A 30 17.29 -4.02 11.51
CA ILE A 30 18.35 -3.95 10.48
C ILE A 30 17.91 -3.08 9.31
N ILE A 31 16.72 -3.34 8.75
CA ILE A 31 16.19 -2.58 7.61
C ILE A 31 15.89 -1.13 8.01
N LYS A 32 15.31 -0.95 9.19
CA LYS A 32 14.97 0.35 9.75
C LYS A 32 16.22 1.21 9.95
N GLN A 33 17.31 0.67 10.47
CA GLN A 33 18.57 1.39 10.65
C GLN A 33 19.15 1.86 9.30
N THR A 34 19.11 1.00 8.28
CA THR A 34 19.55 1.34 6.91
C THR A 34 18.76 2.52 6.33
N TYR A 35 17.43 2.47 6.44
CA TYR A 35 16.57 3.52 5.89
C TYR A 35 16.57 4.80 6.72
N GLU A 36 16.44 4.72 8.04
CA GLU A 36 16.35 5.90 8.90
C GLU A 36 17.63 6.72 8.91
N SER A 37 18.80 6.08 8.80
CA SER A 37 20.08 6.78 8.72
C SER A 37 20.27 7.59 7.43
N GLN A 38 19.52 7.26 6.38
CA GLN A 38 19.63 7.87 5.05
C GLN A 38 18.31 8.45 4.55
N LEU A 39 17.30 8.57 5.42
CA LEU A 39 15.94 8.95 5.03
C LEU A 39 15.88 10.31 4.31
N TYR A 40 16.74 11.25 4.73
CA TYR A 40 16.86 12.59 4.15
C TYR A 40 17.42 12.62 2.71
N THR A 41 17.99 11.51 2.24
CA THR A 41 18.50 11.37 0.86
C THR A 41 17.40 10.97 -0.12
N LEU A 42 16.26 10.48 0.38
CA LEU A 42 15.17 10.02 -0.46
C LEU A 42 14.41 11.20 -1.07
N PRO A 43 13.86 11.06 -2.29
CA PRO A 43 12.91 12.02 -2.82
C PRO A 43 11.72 12.19 -1.86
N ALA A 44 11.19 13.41 -1.73
CA ALA A 44 10.11 13.75 -0.80
C ALA A 44 8.90 12.79 -0.83
N PHE A 45 8.56 12.27 -2.02
CA PHE A 45 7.51 11.26 -2.14
C PHE A 45 7.85 9.96 -1.39
N LYS A 46 9.09 9.48 -1.49
CA LYS A 46 9.59 8.25 -0.86
C LYS A 46 9.83 8.43 0.63
N GLU A 47 10.43 9.54 1.01
CA GLU A 47 10.57 9.95 2.41
C GLU A 47 9.20 9.98 3.11
N GLY A 48 8.23 10.69 2.53
CA GLY A 48 6.89 10.79 3.08
C GLY A 48 6.13 9.47 3.10
N HIS A 49 6.34 8.62 2.09
CA HIS A 49 5.77 7.28 2.00
C HIS A 49 6.26 6.35 3.13
N TYR A 50 7.56 6.38 3.42
CA TYR A 50 8.19 5.67 4.52
C TYR A 50 7.72 6.23 5.87
N GLY A 51 7.91 7.53 6.08
CA GLY A 51 7.63 8.20 7.35
C GLY A 51 6.17 8.09 7.77
N LEU A 52 5.21 8.20 6.84
CA LEU A 52 3.80 8.04 7.17
C LEU A 52 3.48 6.62 7.68
N ARG A 53 4.03 5.59 7.04
CA ARG A 53 3.81 4.19 7.46
C ARG A 53 4.40 3.93 8.83
N MET A 54 5.64 4.38 9.04
CA MET A 54 6.29 4.20 10.32
C MET A 54 5.60 5.00 11.43
N TYR A 55 5.13 6.22 11.14
CA TYR A 55 4.30 6.98 12.08
C TYR A 55 3.00 6.21 12.43
N ARG A 56 2.33 5.60 11.44
CA ARG A 56 1.12 4.79 11.68
C ARG A 56 1.38 3.55 12.51
N GLN A 57 2.55 2.93 12.41
CA GLN A 57 2.87 1.76 13.24
C GLN A 57 3.29 2.15 14.65
N THR A 58 4.05 3.23 14.80
CA THR A 58 4.78 3.52 16.06
C THR A 58 4.25 4.72 16.84
N LEU A 59 3.47 5.61 16.20
CA LEU A 59 3.10 6.94 16.69
C LEU A 59 4.31 7.82 17.07
N ASP A 60 5.51 7.48 16.59
CA ASP A 60 6.73 8.20 16.94
C ASP A 60 6.82 9.54 16.19
N ASN A 61 6.95 10.62 16.96
CA ASN A 61 7.06 11.98 16.44
C ASN A 61 8.33 12.22 15.63
N LYS A 62 9.34 11.34 15.68
CA LYS A 62 10.53 11.47 14.82
C LYS A 62 10.18 11.46 13.32
N TYR A 63 9.08 10.82 12.94
CA TYR A 63 8.61 10.79 11.54
C TYR A 63 7.75 12.00 11.15
N ALA A 64 7.47 12.94 12.07
CA ALA A 64 6.59 14.08 11.80
C ALA A 64 7.09 14.96 10.64
N ALA A 65 8.40 15.12 10.48
CA ALA A 65 8.99 15.88 9.38
C ALA A 65 8.69 15.23 8.01
N ALA A 66 8.83 13.91 7.91
CA ALA A 66 8.51 13.15 6.70
C ALA A 66 7.01 13.22 6.36
N VAL A 67 6.14 13.15 7.38
CA VAL A 67 4.69 13.36 7.20
C VAL A 67 4.41 14.77 6.67
N TRP A 68 5.08 15.78 7.22
CA TRP A 68 4.93 17.16 6.76
C TRP A 68 5.40 17.34 5.31
N SER A 69 6.51 16.70 4.93
CA SER A 69 7.03 16.64 3.55
C SER A 69 5.99 16.05 2.57
N ASP A 70 5.33 14.94 2.93
CA ASP A 70 4.22 14.38 2.14
C ASP A 70 3.04 15.36 2.04
N MET A 71 2.64 15.97 3.16
CA MET A 71 1.54 16.94 3.20
C MET A 71 1.84 18.15 2.30
N ALA A 72 3.08 18.67 2.29
CA ALA A 72 3.48 19.78 1.42
C ALA A 72 3.42 19.40 -0.06
N ARG A 73 3.85 18.19 -0.42
CA ARG A 73 3.71 17.64 -1.78
C ARG A 73 2.24 17.52 -2.20
N VAL A 74 1.38 17.03 -1.31
CA VAL A 74 -0.08 16.92 -1.54
C VAL A 74 -0.68 18.30 -1.79
N ALA A 75 -0.37 19.28 -0.94
CA ALA A 75 -0.84 20.65 -1.07
C ALA A 75 -0.40 21.28 -2.39
N SER A 76 0.88 21.15 -2.75
CA SER A 76 1.43 21.67 -4.02
C SER A 76 0.67 21.12 -5.24
N ARG A 77 0.37 19.82 -5.24
CA ARG A 77 -0.41 19.20 -6.33
C ARG A 77 -1.84 19.71 -6.38
N LEU A 78 -2.52 19.80 -5.24
CA LEU A 78 -3.91 20.29 -5.18
C LEU A 78 -4.02 21.78 -5.57
N ASN A 79 -3.06 22.61 -5.14
CA ASN A 79 -2.96 24.01 -5.55
C ASN A 79 -2.86 24.12 -7.08
N ARG A 80 -1.97 23.33 -7.70
CA ARG A 80 -1.81 23.33 -9.16
C ARG A 80 -3.09 22.91 -9.87
N PHE A 81 -3.77 21.86 -9.41
CA PHE A 81 -5.01 21.41 -10.05
C PHE A 81 -6.15 22.42 -9.87
N ALA A 82 -6.26 23.02 -8.69
CA ALA A 82 -7.24 24.06 -8.43
C ALA A 82 -7.01 25.32 -9.29
N ALA A 83 -5.75 25.68 -9.57
CA ALA A 83 -5.40 26.87 -10.34
C ALA A 83 -5.38 26.64 -11.86
N GLU A 84 -4.74 25.55 -12.31
CA GLU A 84 -4.25 25.41 -13.70
C GLU A 84 -4.84 24.23 -14.47
N VAL A 85 -5.30 23.17 -13.79
CA VAL A 85 -5.72 21.92 -14.44
C VAL A 85 -7.09 21.50 -13.94
N ASN A 86 -8.14 22.19 -14.39
CA ASN A 86 -9.51 21.98 -13.92
C ASN A 86 -10.60 22.12 -14.99
N THR A 87 -10.27 22.51 -16.24
CA THR A 87 -11.18 22.38 -17.39
C THR A 87 -10.91 21.07 -18.15
N PRO A 88 -11.88 20.55 -18.94
CA PRO A 88 -11.68 19.35 -19.75
C PRO A 88 -10.44 19.41 -20.65
N GLU A 89 -10.19 20.56 -21.29
CA GLU A 89 -9.06 20.76 -22.22
C GLU A 89 -7.73 20.73 -21.47
N GLN A 90 -7.66 21.38 -20.30
CA GLN A 90 -6.45 21.37 -19.46
C GLN A 90 -6.15 19.96 -18.93
N ILE A 91 -7.18 19.23 -18.53
CA ILE A 91 -7.08 17.85 -18.05
C ILE A 91 -6.56 16.94 -19.17
N LEU A 92 -7.10 17.09 -20.38
CA LEU A 92 -6.63 16.33 -21.54
C LEU A 92 -5.15 16.60 -21.83
N LEU A 93 -4.75 17.87 -21.95
CA LEU A 93 -3.35 18.25 -22.21
C LEU A 93 -2.39 17.77 -21.11
N TYR A 94 -2.78 17.89 -19.84
CA TYR A 94 -2.00 17.37 -18.71
C TYR A 94 -1.82 15.85 -18.84
N SER A 95 -2.89 15.15 -19.20
CA SER A 95 -2.93 13.69 -19.27
C SER A 95 -2.15 13.13 -20.45
N GLU A 96 -2.22 13.78 -21.62
CA GLU A 96 -1.41 13.45 -22.79
C GLU A 96 0.09 13.63 -22.50
N LYS A 97 0.47 14.71 -21.82
CA LYS A 97 1.85 14.89 -21.37
C LYS A 97 2.27 13.79 -20.39
N ARG A 98 1.36 13.35 -19.52
CA ARG A 98 1.66 12.31 -18.52
C ARG A 98 1.84 10.94 -19.16
N ILE A 99 0.99 10.59 -20.13
CA ILE A 99 1.04 9.29 -20.79
C ILE A 99 2.25 9.16 -21.74
N ALA A 100 2.75 10.29 -22.29
CA ALA A 100 3.97 10.31 -23.09
C ALA A 100 5.18 9.70 -22.35
N GLY A 101 5.21 9.77 -21.02
CA GLY A 101 6.25 9.14 -20.21
C GLY A 101 6.28 7.60 -20.26
N TYR A 102 5.31 6.95 -20.91
CA TYR A 102 5.32 5.49 -21.14
C TYR A 102 5.72 5.11 -22.58
N GLN A 103 5.94 6.06 -23.49
CA GLN A 103 6.10 5.77 -24.92
C GLN A 103 7.34 4.93 -25.23
N ASP A 104 8.44 5.14 -24.50
CA ASP A 104 9.72 4.45 -24.72
C ASP A 104 9.93 3.25 -23.78
N GLU A 105 8.94 2.95 -22.94
CA GLU A 105 9.02 1.84 -21.98
C GLU A 105 8.75 0.49 -22.66
N THR A 106 9.53 -0.52 -22.31
CA THR A 106 9.48 -1.84 -22.96
C THR A 106 8.99 -2.95 -22.03
N ASP A 107 8.90 -2.71 -20.73
CA ASP A 107 8.43 -3.72 -19.79
C ASP A 107 6.93 -3.98 -19.93
N GLU A 108 6.50 -5.22 -19.68
CA GLU A 108 5.11 -5.67 -19.86
C GLU A 108 4.09 -4.76 -19.15
N ARG A 109 4.42 -4.24 -17.95
CA ARG A 109 3.52 -3.40 -17.17
C ARG A 109 3.33 -2.04 -17.83
N SER A 110 4.43 -1.39 -18.19
CA SER A 110 4.40 -0.05 -18.78
C SER A 110 3.74 -0.03 -20.16
N VAL A 111 4.06 -1.01 -21.00
CA VAL A 111 3.42 -1.18 -22.32
C VAL A 111 1.90 -1.37 -22.19
N ARG A 112 1.47 -2.19 -21.23
CA ARG A 112 0.04 -2.42 -20.98
C ARG A 112 -0.66 -1.15 -20.50
N ARG A 113 -0.05 -0.44 -19.54
CA ARG A 113 -0.57 0.84 -19.04
C ARG A 113 -0.70 1.87 -20.14
N TYR A 114 0.32 2.03 -20.99
CA TYR A 114 0.24 2.90 -22.16
C TYR A 114 -0.92 2.50 -23.08
N THR A 115 -1.00 1.22 -23.44
CA THR A 115 -1.95 0.70 -24.43
C THR A 115 -3.40 0.93 -24.02
N VAL A 116 -3.75 0.68 -22.75
CA VAL A 116 -5.12 0.90 -22.29
C VAL A 116 -5.41 2.39 -22.05
N THR A 117 -4.46 3.11 -21.44
CA THR A 117 -4.72 4.47 -20.95
C THR A 117 -4.73 5.50 -22.07
N LYS A 118 -4.12 5.22 -23.24
CA LYS A 118 -4.11 6.17 -24.37
C LYS A 118 -5.50 6.43 -24.95
N HIS A 119 -6.46 5.55 -24.69
CA HIS A 119 -7.85 5.69 -25.10
C HIS A 119 -8.73 6.41 -24.06
N MET A 120 -8.17 6.67 -22.87
CA MET A 120 -8.82 7.36 -21.74
C MET A 120 -7.77 8.11 -20.90
N PRO A 121 -7.02 9.04 -21.52
CA PRO A 121 -5.82 9.63 -20.89
C PRO A 121 -6.16 10.33 -19.58
N GLU A 122 -7.36 10.93 -19.46
CA GLU A 122 -7.82 11.64 -18.28
C GLU A 122 -7.76 10.80 -16.99
N TYR A 123 -7.77 9.47 -17.08
CA TYR A 123 -7.60 8.57 -15.94
C TYR A 123 -6.33 8.87 -15.12
N LEU A 124 -5.21 9.22 -15.78
CA LEU A 124 -3.96 9.54 -15.08
C LEU A 124 -4.10 10.79 -14.21
N TYR A 125 -4.81 11.80 -14.71
CA TYR A 125 -5.13 12.98 -13.92
C TYR A 125 -6.12 12.62 -12.79
N LEU A 126 -7.22 11.95 -13.12
CA LEU A 126 -8.34 11.72 -12.21
C LEU A 126 -7.97 10.78 -11.07
N GLY A 127 -7.59 9.54 -11.39
CA GLY A 127 -7.40 8.48 -10.41
C GLY A 127 -6.02 8.52 -9.75
N VAL A 128 -4.97 8.69 -10.55
CA VAL A 128 -3.58 8.59 -10.06
C VAL A 128 -3.14 9.88 -9.34
N ASP A 129 -3.50 11.05 -9.87
CA ASP A 129 -2.97 12.31 -9.36
C ASP A 129 -3.96 13.08 -8.46
N LEU A 130 -5.15 13.43 -8.95
CA LEU A 130 -6.12 14.27 -8.24
C LEU A 130 -6.73 13.51 -7.06
N LEU A 131 -7.39 12.38 -7.33
CA LEU A 131 -8.10 11.60 -6.32
C LEU A 131 -7.15 11.12 -5.22
N GLY A 132 -5.95 10.64 -5.59
CA GLY A 132 -4.94 10.22 -4.61
C GLY A 132 -4.50 11.35 -3.68
N SER A 133 -4.32 12.57 -4.20
CA SER A 133 -3.99 13.73 -3.36
C SER A 133 -5.16 14.17 -2.46
N MET A 134 -6.40 14.16 -2.97
CA MET A 134 -7.58 14.46 -2.17
C MET A 134 -7.77 13.41 -1.06
N ALA A 135 -7.60 12.13 -1.37
CA ALA A 135 -7.66 11.04 -0.41
C ALA A 135 -6.58 11.17 0.67
N ARG A 136 -5.33 11.50 0.30
CA ARG A 136 -4.25 11.71 1.27
C ARG A 136 -4.52 12.90 2.19
N ALA A 137 -4.99 14.04 1.67
CA ALA A 137 -5.44 15.14 2.52
C ALA A 137 -6.58 14.70 3.45
N ASN A 138 -7.51 13.89 2.92
CA ASN A 138 -8.62 13.34 3.67
C ASN A 138 -8.16 12.44 4.83
N GLU A 139 -7.15 11.59 4.63
CA GLU A 139 -6.55 10.76 5.69
C GLU A 139 -6.01 11.60 6.86
N TYR A 140 -5.47 12.79 6.60
CA TYR A 140 -4.99 13.71 7.63
C TYR A 140 -6.08 14.50 8.37
N GLY A 141 -7.35 14.36 7.97
CA GLY A 141 -8.44 15.22 8.45
C GLY A 141 -8.42 16.62 7.84
N LEU A 142 -7.80 16.77 6.66
CA LEU A 142 -7.66 18.02 5.92
C LEU A 142 -8.44 17.98 4.59
N LYS A 143 -8.66 19.15 4.02
CA LYS A 143 -9.12 19.35 2.63
C LYS A 143 -8.38 20.52 2.00
N HIS A 144 -8.53 20.68 0.69
CA HIS A 144 -8.03 21.86 -0.01
C HIS A 144 -9.03 23.03 0.14
N LYS A 145 -8.57 24.29 0.13
CA LYS A 145 -9.44 25.48 0.18
C LYS A 145 -10.46 25.53 -0.97
N GLU A 146 -10.06 25.02 -2.13
CA GLU A 146 -10.90 24.87 -3.33
C GLU A 146 -11.49 23.44 -3.47
N ASP A 147 -11.74 22.73 -2.36
CA ASP A 147 -12.22 21.33 -2.37
C ASP A 147 -13.51 21.16 -3.19
N ALA A 148 -14.46 22.09 -3.09
CA ALA A 148 -15.69 22.06 -3.87
C ALA A 148 -15.42 22.08 -5.39
N LYS A 149 -14.47 22.90 -5.84
CA LYS A 149 -14.06 22.99 -7.25
C LYS A 149 -13.41 21.68 -7.72
N LEU A 150 -12.54 21.09 -6.90
CA LEU A 150 -11.87 19.83 -7.22
C LEU A 150 -12.85 18.65 -7.27
N ARG A 151 -13.82 18.60 -6.34
CA ARG A 151 -14.91 17.60 -6.36
C ARG A 151 -15.79 17.74 -7.60
N GLN A 152 -16.08 18.97 -8.04
CA GLN A 152 -16.80 19.18 -9.30
C GLN A 152 -16.06 18.59 -10.50
N VAL A 153 -14.72 18.58 -10.51
CA VAL A 153 -13.96 17.89 -11.55
C VAL A 153 -14.21 16.38 -11.50
N ILE A 154 -14.09 15.75 -10.33
CA ILE A 154 -14.33 14.31 -10.13
C ILE A 154 -15.74 13.92 -10.59
N ARG A 155 -16.76 14.71 -10.24
CA ARG A 155 -18.17 14.43 -10.56
C ARG A 155 -18.53 14.48 -12.04
N ARG A 156 -17.67 15.03 -12.90
CA ARG A 156 -17.89 15.03 -14.35
C ARG A 156 -17.67 13.65 -14.98
N TYR A 157 -16.98 12.76 -14.29
CA TYR A 157 -16.55 11.48 -14.83
C TYR A 157 -17.27 10.33 -14.13
N ASP A 158 -17.65 9.33 -14.92
CA ASP A 158 -18.21 8.08 -14.43
C ASP A 158 -17.06 7.11 -14.14
N PHE A 159 -16.75 6.90 -12.86
CA PHE A 159 -15.64 6.04 -12.46
C PHE A 159 -15.94 4.55 -12.65
N ASN A 160 -17.21 4.17 -12.83
CA ASN A 160 -17.56 2.80 -13.13
C ASN A 160 -16.89 2.33 -14.42
N LYS A 161 -16.77 3.21 -15.43
CA LYS A 161 -16.08 2.93 -16.70
C LYS A 161 -14.64 2.45 -16.51
N TYR A 162 -13.90 3.06 -15.59
CA TYR A 162 -12.52 2.65 -15.31
C TYR A 162 -12.47 1.43 -14.39
N ALA A 163 -13.36 1.38 -13.40
CA ALA A 163 -13.40 0.35 -12.36
C ALA A 163 -13.82 -1.03 -12.90
N THR A 164 -14.64 -1.09 -13.94
CA THR A 164 -15.16 -2.35 -14.48
C THR A 164 -14.50 -2.81 -15.78
N ASP A 165 -13.58 -2.01 -16.35
CA ASP A 165 -12.87 -2.37 -17.57
C ASP A 165 -11.78 -3.42 -17.30
N PRO A 166 -11.84 -4.62 -17.93
CA PRO A 166 -10.86 -5.68 -17.68
C PRO A 166 -9.43 -5.32 -18.07
N GLU A 167 -9.21 -4.53 -19.12
CA GLU A 167 -7.86 -4.10 -19.52
C GLU A 167 -7.30 -3.07 -18.53
N MET A 168 -8.15 -2.19 -18.00
CA MET A 168 -7.78 -1.27 -16.93
C MET A 168 -7.41 -2.04 -15.66
N ILE A 169 -8.18 -3.06 -15.29
CA ILE A 169 -7.84 -3.95 -14.16
C ILE A 169 -6.49 -4.64 -14.40
N ARG A 170 -6.24 -5.17 -15.61
CA ARG A 170 -4.96 -5.81 -15.94
C ARG A 170 -3.76 -4.86 -15.93
N ALA A 171 -3.98 -3.56 -16.10
CA ALA A 171 -2.95 -2.54 -16.10
C ALA A 171 -2.74 -1.83 -14.74
N TRP A 172 -3.81 -1.72 -13.96
CA TRP A 172 -3.91 -0.79 -12.82
C TRP A 172 -4.60 -1.38 -11.58
N ALA A 173 -4.71 -2.70 -11.45
CA ALA A 173 -5.43 -3.40 -10.37
C ALA A 173 -5.31 -2.74 -8.97
N ALA A 174 -4.09 -2.57 -8.45
CA ALA A 174 -3.88 -1.93 -7.16
C ALA A 174 -4.34 -0.47 -7.11
N GLN A 175 -4.04 0.31 -8.16
CA GLN A 175 -4.46 1.71 -8.23
C GLN A 175 -5.98 1.83 -8.26
N LEU A 176 -6.66 1.03 -9.07
CA LEU A 176 -8.12 1.01 -9.15
C LEU A 176 -8.74 0.61 -7.81
N ALA A 177 -8.19 -0.43 -7.15
CA ALA A 177 -8.62 -0.82 -5.82
C ALA A 177 -8.54 0.36 -4.84
N ASN A 178 -7.41 1.08 -4.78
CA ASN A 178 -7.31 2.27 -3.92
C ASN A 178 -8.34 3.34 -4.28
N GLN A 179 -8.49 3.62 -5.57
CA GLN A 179 -9.35 4.70 -6.07
C GLN A 179 -10.83 4.45 -5.77
N VAL A 180 -11.35 3.24 -5.94
CA VAL A 180 -12.77 2.96 -5.68
C VAL A 180 -13.13 3.13 -4.20
N PHE A 181 -12.22 2.76 -3.30
CA PHE A 181 -12.41 3.00 -1.87
C PHE A 181 -12.19 4.47 -1.49
N TRP A 182 -11.25 5.18 -2.13
CA TRP A 182 -11.07 6.61 -1.91
C TRP A 182 -12.30 7.43 -2.33
N LEU A 183 -12.93 7.10 -3.46
CA LEU A 183 -14.18 7.76 -3.89
C LEU A 183 -15.26 7.59 -2.82
N LYS A 184 -15.45 6.36 -2.32
CA LYS A 184 -16.39 6.06 -1.23
C LYS A 184 -16.06 6.84 0.05
N GLN A 185 -14.79 6.86 0.47
CA GLN A 185 -14.32 7.55 1.67
C GLN A 185 -14.47 9.07 1.58
N LEU A 186 -14.35 9.64 0.37
CA LEU A 186 -14.59 11.05 0.12
C LEU A 186 -16.08 11.38 0.00
N GLY A 187 -16.98 10.40 -0.02
CA GLY A 187 -18.42 10.62 -0.22
C GLY A 187 -18.79 10.99 -1.66
N GLU A 188 -17.99 10.54 -2.63
CA GLU A 188 -18.27 10.70 -4.07
C GLU A 188 -19.02 9.48 -4.61
N GLN A 189 -18.47 8.72 -5.56
CA GLN A 189 -19.12 7.53 -6.12
C GLN A 189 -18.74 6.27 -5.30
N ASP A 190 -19.71 5.39 -5.02
CA ASP A 190 -19.43 4.05 -4.49
C ASP A 190 -19.49 3.01 -5.62
N VAL A 191 -18.33 2.75 -6.22
CA VAL A 191 -18.13 1.73 -7.27
C VAL A 191 -17.34 0.52 -6.75
N THR A 192 -17.27 0.36 -5.43
CA THR A 192 -16.45 -0.69 -4.79
C THR A 192 -16.90 -2.11 -5.14
N GLN A 193 -18.21 -2.37 -5.07
CA GLN A 193 -18.77 -3.68 -5.39
C GLN A 193 -18.58 -4.04 -6.87
N ALA A 194 -18.87 -3.09 -7.76
CA ALA A 194 -18.69 -3.28 -9.21
C ALA A 194 -17.23 -3.60 -9.55
N PHE A 195 -16.27 -2.87 -8.96
CA PHE A 195 -14.85 -3.18 -9.11
C PHE A 195 -14.51 -4.59 -8.62
N ILE A 196 -14.97 -5.01 -7.43
CA ILE A 196 -14.66 -6.33 -6.88
C ILE A 196 -15.19 -7.45 -7.79
N GLU A 197 -16.40 -7.30 -8.31
CA GLU A 197 -16.99 -8.27 -9.24
C GLU A 197 -16.21 -8.34 -10.55
N SER A 198 -15.89 -7.19 -11.17
CA SER A 198 -15.08 -7.12 -12.38
C SER A 198 -13.65 -7.62 -12.17
N PHE A 199 -13.05 -7.38 -11.00
CA PHE A 199 -11.73 -7.86 -10.64
C PHE A 199 -11.70 -9.39 -10.58
N LYS A 200 -12.67 -10.00 -9.90
CA LYS A 200 -12.81 -11.47 -9.82
C LYS A 200 -13.04 -12.08 -11.21
N ALA A 201 -13.85 -11.44 -12.05
CA ALA A 201 -14.08 -11.90 -13.42
C ALA A 201 -12.84 -11.76 -14.31
N THR A 202 -12.01 -10.74 -14.07
CA THR A 202 -10.77 -10.50 -14.82
C THR A 202 -9.65 -11.47 -14.43
N TYR A 203 -9.61 -11.88 -13.16
CA TYR A 203 -8.60 -12.75 -12.57
C TYR A 203 -9.19 -13.98 -11.86
N PRO A 204 -9.93 -14.85 -12.56
CA PRO A 204 -10.50 -16.04 -11.94
C PRO A 204 -9.37 -17.01 -11.49
N ASP A 205 -9.51 -17.60 -10.31
CA ASP A 205 -8.43 -18.36 -9.65
C ASP A 205 -7.95 -19.58 -10.44
N ASN A 206 -8.85 -20.24 -11.17
CA ASN A 206 -8.53 -21.38 -12.01
C ASN A 206 -7.62 -21.04 -13.21
N GLU A 207 -7.42 -19.75 -13.51
CA GLU A 207 -6.60 -19.27 -14.63
C GLU A 207 -5.18 -18.84 -14.19
N ASP A 208 -4.84 -18.92 -12.90
CA ASP A 208 -3.56 -18.43 -12.35
C ASP A 208 -2.32 -19.07 -12.98
N LYS A 209 -2.44 -20.31 -13.45
CA LYS A 209 -1.37 -21.04 -14.14
C LYS A 209 -1.06 -20.47 -15.53
N LYS A 210 -2.01 -19.76 -16.14
CA LYS A 210 -1.85 -19.13 -17.46
C LYS A 210 -1.34 -17.70 -17.37
N LEU A 211 -1.35 -17.10 -16.18
CA LEU A 211 -0.86 -15.74 -15.96
C LEU A 211 0.66 -15.66 -16.06
N SER A 212 1.14 -14.63 -16.76
CA SER A 212 2.56 -14.23 -16.72
C SER A 212 2.97 -13.91 -15.28
N LYS A 213 4.29 -13.89 -14.99
CA LYS A 213 4.79 -13.47 -13.67
C LYS A 213 4.30 -12.07 -13.31
N GLN A 214 4.27 -11.16 -14.29
CA GLN A 214 3.79 -9.80 -14.10
C GLN A 214 2.28 -9.77 -13.80
N GLN A 215 1.45 -10.52 -14.54
CA GLN A 215 0.00 -10.51 -14.34
C GLN A 215 -0.44 -11.22 -13.06
N TYR A 216 0.25 -12.31 -12.70
CA TYR A 216 0.04 -12.93 -11.39
C TYR A 216 0.39 -11.96 -10.26
N GLY A 217 1.52 -11.24 -10.37
CA GLY A 217 1.85 -10.18 -9.43
C GLY A 217 0.80 -9.06 -9.39
N ASN A 218 0.28 -8.62 -10.55
CA ASN A 218 -0.77 -7.60 -10.62
C ASN A 218 -2.09 -8.04 -9.98
N LYS A 219 -2.47 -9.31 -10.14
CA LYS A 219 -3.58 -9.92 -9.40
C LYS A 219 -3.35 -9.82 -7.89
N LEU A 220 -2.21 -10.28 -7.40
CA LEU A 220 -1.90 -10.26 -5.96
C LEU A 220 -1.90 -8.83 -5.40
N TYR A 221 -1.32 -7.87 -6.11
CA TYR A 221 -1.42 -6.45 -5.76
C TYR A 221 -2.88 -5.94 -5.70
N GLY A 222 -3.73 -6.37 -6.63
CA GLY A 222 -5.16 -6.03 -6.58
C GLY A 222 -5.85 -6.56 -5.33
N LEU A 223 -5.58 -7.83 -4.97
CA LEU A 223 -6.12 -8.47 -3.77
C LEU A 223 -5.66 -7.75 -2.49
N THR A 224 -4.36 -7.48 -2.34
CA THR A 224 -3.82 -6.79 -1.15
C THR A 224 -4.33 -5.35 -1.05
N HIS A 225 -4.44 -4.64 -2.16
CA HIS A 225 -4.92 -3.26 -2.16
C HIS A 225 -6.42 -3.10 -1.90
N ILE A 226 -7.26 -4.12 -2.15
CA ILE A 226 -8.65 -4.12 -1.66
C ILE A 226 -8.65 -4.05 -0.13
N ILE A 227 -7.80 -4.85 0.53
CA ILE A 227 -7.66 -4.86 2.00
C ILE A 227 -7.05 -3.55 2.50
N PHE A 228 -5.96 -3.09 1.89
CA PHE A 228 -5.29 -1.87 2.34
C PHE A 228 -6.17 -0.64 2.18
N ALA A 229 -6.89 -0.52 1.07
CA ALA A 229 -7.77 0.62 0.84
C ALA A 229 -8.95 0.62 1.81
N ASP A 230 -9.56 -0.54 2.12
CA ASP A 230 -10.60 -0.63 3.14
C ASP A 230 -10.08 -0.30 4.54
N SER A 231 -8.86 -0.72 4.88
CA SER A 231 -8.18 -0.36 6.14
C SER A 231 -7.85 1.14 6.28
N GLN A 232 -8.18 1.95 5.26
CA GLN A 232 -7.77 3.35 5.14
C GLN A 232 -6.24 3.50 5.24
N TYR A 233 -5.52 2.57 4.60
CA TYR A 233 -4.07 2.44 4.68
C TYR A 233 -3.56 2.34 6.13
N TYR A 234 -3.91 1.23 6.81
CA TYR A 234 -3.43 0.86 8.15
C TYR A 234 -3.99 1.70 9.30
N GLN A 235 -5.10 2.39 9.09
CA GLN A 235 -5.74 3.22 10.13
C GLN A 235 -6.80 2.48 10.94
N ARG A 236 -7.28 1.35 10.44
CA ARG A 236 -8.25 0.49 11.13
C ARG A 236 -8.07 -0.97 10.73
N LEU A 237 -8.59 -1.86 11.57
CA LEU A 237 -8.75 -3.27 11.22
C LEU A 237 -9.84 -3.43 10.15
N VAL A 238 -9.72 -4.51 9.38
CA VAL A 238 -10.73 -4.97 8.42
C VAL A 238 -11.37 -6.27 8.91
N SER A 239 -12.54 -6.59 8.37
CA SER A 239 -13.23 -7.85 8.68
C SER A 239 -12.76 -8.96 7.75
N GLU A 240 -12.22 -10.05 8.30
CA GLU A 240 -11.93 -11.27 7.52
C GLU A 240 -13.18 -11.73 6.76
N LYS A 241 -14.32 -11.80 7.47
CA LYS A 241 -15.60 -12.26 6.92
C LYS A 241 -16.04 -11.47 5.69
N GLN A 242 -15.75 -10.18 5.64
CA GLN A 242 -16.11 -9.32 4.49
C GLN A 242 -15.31 -9.68 3.23
N TYR A 243 -14.06 -10.10 3.41
CA TYR A 243 -13.14 -10.42 2.32
C TYR A 243 -12.69 -11.89 2.37
N GLN A 244 -13.54 -12.78 2.86
CA GLN A 244 -13.20 -14.19 3.11
C GLN A 244 -12.57 -14.84 1.88
N TRP A 245 -13.09 -14.54 0.69
CA TRP A 245 -12.58 -15.05 -0.58
C TRP A 245 -11.11 -14.67 -0.87
N ILE A 246 -10.64 -13.51 -0.39
CA ILE A 246 -9.22 -13.10 -0.50
C ILE A 246 -8.36 -13.92 0.47
N TYR A 247 -8.81 -14.04 1.72
CA TYR A 247 -8.10 -14.79 2.75
C TYR A 247 -8.02 -16.28 2.43
N ASP A 248 -9.11 -16.87 1.97
CA ASP A 248 -9.17 -18.26 1.52
C ASP A 248 -8.24 -18.48 0.32
N TYR A 249 -8.24 -17.55 -0.64
CA TYR A 249 -7.32 -17.60 -1.78
C TYR A 249 -5.86 -17.56 -1.32
N PHE A 250 -5.49 -16.65 -0.42
CA PHE A 250 -4.12 -16.57 0.11
C PHE A 250 -3.72 -17.84 0.85
N ARG A 251 -4.58 -18.37 1.72
CA ARG A 251 -4.31 -19.63 2.45
C ARG A 251 -4.11 -20.81 1.49
N ALA A 252 -4.99 -20.96 0.50
CA ALA A 252 -4.94 -22.05 -0.46
C ALA A 252 -3.70 -21.97 -1.38
N ASN A 253 -3.18 -20.76 -1.63
CA ASN A 253 -2.12 -20.53 -2.61
C ASN A 253 -0.79 -20.06 -2.01
N ILE A 254 -0.65 -20.02 -0.68
CA ILE A 254 0.50 -19.37 -0.03
C ILE A 254 1.84 -19.91 -0.55
N ASP A 255 1.99 -21.22 -0.71
CA ASP A 255 3.25 -21.81 -1.18
C ASP A 255 3.57 -21.40 -2.64
N THR A 256 2.54 -21.25 -3.47
CA THR A 256 2.69 -20.74 -4.85
C THR A 256 3.00 -19.24 -4.87
N ILE A 257 2.40 -18.48 -3.96
CA ILE A 257 2.68 -17.04 -3.78
C ILE A 257 4.14 -16.85 -3.41
N LEU A 258 4.65 -17.56 -2.39
CA LEU A 258 6.04 -17.47 -1.94
C LEU A 258 7.04 -17.83 -3.05
N LEU A 259 6.67 -18.76 -3.94
CA LEU A 259 7.53 -19.18 -5.05
C LEU A 259 7.58 -18.17 -6.20
N ARG A 260 6.45 -17.50 -6.51
CA ARG A 260 6.30 -16.71 -7.75
C ARG A 260 6.34 -15.20 -7.53
N ALA A 261 5.91 -14.74 -6.35
CA ALA A 261 5.75 -13.32 -6.05
C ALA A 261 7.08 -12.66 -5.69
N LYS A 262 7.08 -11.32 -5.75
CA LYS A 262 8.18 -10.51 -5.24
C LYS A 262 8.00 -10.29 -3.74
N GLU A 263 9.08 -9.92 -3.07
CA GLU A 263 9.11 -9.77 -1.61
C GLU A 263 8.16 -8.68 -1.12
N ASP A 264 7.95 -7.60 -1.87
CA ASP A 264 6.94 -6.60 -1.49
C ASP A 264 5.54 -7.20 -1.50
N ILE A 265 5.16 -7.96 -2.52
CA ILE A 265 3.85 -8.65 -2.57
C ILE A 265 3.73 -9.66 -1.42
N ILE A 266 4.79 -10.43 -1.14
CA ILE A 266 4.80 -11.38 -0.01
C ILE A 266 4.55 -10.63 1.31
N ALA A 267 5.20 -9.48 1.50
CA ALA A 267 4.98 -8.63 2.66
C ALA A 267 3.53 -8.12 2.73
N GLU A 268 2.96 -7.67 1.60
CA GLU A 268 1.59 -7.19 1.55
C GLU A 268 0.55 -8.27 1.87
N VAL A 269 0.79 -9.51 1.42
CA VAL A 269 -0.05 -10.66 1.77
C VAL A 269 -0.05 -10.87 3.28
N GLY A 270 1.12 -10.90 3.92
CA GLY A 270 1.22 -11.03 5.38
C GLY A 270 0.51 -9.89 6.12
N ILE A 271 0.73 -8.64 5.71
CA ILE A 271 0.09 -7.45 6.29
C ILE A 271 -1.43 -7.50 6.13
N SER A 272 -1.95 -8.09 5.06
CA SER A 272 -3.40 -8.24 4.86
C SER A 272 -4.06 -9.09 5.96
N PHE A 273 -3.37 -10.10 6.50
CA PHE A 273 -3.83 -10.90 7.65
C PHE A 273 -3.70 -10.12 8.97
N LEU A 274 -2.58 -9.42 9.16
CA LEU A 274 -2.37 -8.56 10.34
C LEU A 274 -3.45 -7.47 10.44
N LEU A 275 -3.88 -6.91 9.31
CA LEU A 275 -5.00 -5.96 9.23
C LEU A 275 -6.36 -6.56 9.59
N ALA A 276 -6.52 -7.88 9.52
CA ALA A 276 -7.72 -8.57 9.99
C ALA A 276 -7.61 -9.07 11.44
N GLY A 277 -6.49 -8.79 12.14
CA GLY A 277 -6.23 -9.31 13.48
C GLY A 277 -5.88 -10.80 13.51
N LEU A 278 -5.41 -11.35 12.38
CA LEU A 278 -5.10 -12.77 12.21
C LEU A 278 -3.60 -13.05 12.38
N GLU A 279 -3.00 -12.55 13.46
CA GLU A 279 -1.55 -12.60 13.67
C GLU A 279 -0.99 -14.04 13.78
N ASP A 280 -1.80 -14.95 14.33
CA ASP A 280 -1.46 -16.36 14.50
C ASP A 280 -1.76 -17.22 13.25
N ASP A 281 -2.25 -16.62 12.16
CA ASP A 281 -2.52 -17.37 10.92
C ASP A 281 -1.20 -17.90 10.31
N PRO A 282 -1.13 -19.18 9.88
CA PRO A 282 0.07 -19.75 9.27
C PRO A 282 0.62 -18.95 8.08
N VAL A 283 -0.22 -18.20 7.36
CA VAL A 283 0.23 -17.32 6.29
C VAL A 283 1.19 -16.24 6.81
N VAL A 284 0.91 -15.65 7.98
CA VAL A 284 1.77 -14.61 8.59
C VAL A 284 3.15 -15.18 8.93
N ALA A 285 3.20 -16.37 9.54
CA ALA A 285 4.47 -17.02 9.86
C ALA A 285 5.28 -17.33 8.61
N LYS A 286 4.63 -17.84 7.55
CA LYS A 286 5.27 -18.17 6.27
C LYS A 286 5.80 -16.92 5.54
N THR A 287 5.04 -15.83 5.51
CA THR A 287 5.49 -14.59 4.86
C THR A 287 6.63 -13.93 5.65
N ARG A 288 6.56 -13.88 6.98
CA ARG A 288 7.66 -13.38 7.83
C ARG A 288 8.95 -14.16 7.57
N ASP A 289 8.87 -15.49 7.57
CA ASP A 289 10.04 -16.33 7.31
C ASP A 289 10.65 -16.08 5.92
N ALA A 290 9.82 -15.98 4.88
CA ALA A 290 10.28 -15.66 3.54
C ALA A 290 10.96 -14.28 3.48
N ILE A 291 10.36 -13.25 4.10
CA ILE A 291 10.93 -11.90 4.11
C ILE A 291 12.26 -11.84 4.86
N ARG A 292 12.36 -12.46 6.04
CA ARG A 292 13.65 -12.52 6.77
C ARG A 292 14.76 -13.14 5.93
N LYS A 293 14.47 -14.22 5.22
CA LYS A 293 15.44 -14.93 4.36
C LYS A 293 15.89 -14.08 3.17
N SER A 294 15.08 -13.12 2.74
CA SER A 294 15.41 -12.22 1.64
C SER A 294 16.25 -11.00 2.06
N ILE A 295 16.48 -10.78 3.35
CA ILE A 295 17.31 -9.66 3.84
C ILE A 295 18.78 -9.99 3.57
N ASP A 296 19.45 -9.13 2.81
CA ASP A 296 20.90 -9.10 2.78
C ASP A 296 21.39 -8.41 4.06
N LYS A 297 22.07 -9.17 4.93
CA LYS A 297 22.51 -8.68 6.24
C LYS A 297 23.65 -7.65 6.13
N ASP A 298 24.48 -7.74 5.10
CA ASP A 298 25.62 -6.83 4.91
C ASP A 298 25.15 -5.48 4.36
N LYS A 299 24.13 -5.50 3.50
CA LYS A 299 23.48 -4.29 2.99
C LYS A 299 22.35 -3.79 3.87
N GLY A 300 21.92 -4.60 4.83
CA GLY A 300 20.85 -4.29 5.77
C GLY A 300 19.51 -4.00 5.11
N MET A 301 19.20 -4.63 3.97
CA MET A 301 17.94 -4.45 3.25
C MET A 301 17.67 -5.59 2.26
N ILE A 302 16.46 -5.65 1.73
CA ILE A 302 16.08 -6.59 0.67
C ILE A 302 16.44 -5.98 -0.71
N PRO A 303 17.23 -6.68 -1.55
CA PRO A 303 17.65 -6.22 -2.87
C PRO A 303 16.54 -6.29 -3.92
N SER A 304 16.66 -5.52 -5.00
CA SER A 304 15.76 -5.56 -6.16
C SER A 304 15.69 -6.97 -6.76
N VAL A 305 14.70 -7.24 -7.62
CA VAL A 305 14.63 -8.53 -8.35
C VAL A 305 15.85 -8.76 -9.26
N SER A 306 16.61 -7.71 -9.58
CA SER A 306 17.87 -7.78 -10.31
C SER A 306 19.11 -7.70 -9.40
N GLY A 307 18.93 -7.73 -8.07
CA GLY A 307 20.02 -7.69 -7.08
C GLY A 307 20.51 -6.29 -6.68
N ASP A 308 19.80 -5.23 -7.06
CA ASP A 308 20.22 -3.84 -6.78
C ASP A 308 19.80 -3.34 -5.39
N PHE A 309 20.57 -2.42 -4.81
CA PHE A 309 20.39 -1.89 -3.45
C PHE A 309 20.07 -0.39 -3.41
N ASP A 310 19.54 0.19 -4.49
CA ASP A 310 19.10 1.58 -4.48
C ASP A 310 17.96 1.79 -3.46
N LEU A 311 18.20 2.71 -2.52
CA LEU A 311 17.28 2.96 -1.42
C LEU A 311 15.93 3.50 -1.90
N ALA A 312 15.93 4.40 -2.88
CA ALA A 312 14.71 5.06 -3.36
C ALA A 312 13.82 4.09 -4.13
N TYR A 313 14.39 3.23 -4.97
CA TYR A 313 13.68 2.16 -5.66
C TYR A 313 13.24 1.06 -4.70
N GLY A 314 14.08 0.69 -3.73
CA GLY A 314 13.80 -0.35 -2.75
C GLY A 314 12.83 0.03 -1.63
N GLU A 315 12.51 1.32 -1.47
CA GLU A 315 11.79 1.86 -0.30
C GLU A 315 10.46 1.15 -0.01
N HIS A 316 9.60 0.98 -1.02
CA HIS A 316 8.27 0.39 -0.82
C HIS A 316 8.36 -1.05 -0.27
N ARG A 317 9.27 -1.84 -0.82
CA ARG A 317 9.48 -3.22 -0.37
C ARG A 317 9.99 -3.27 1.06
N ASN A 318 10.98 -2.44 1.37
CA ASN A 318 11.67 -2.50 2.65
C ASN A 318 10.82 -1.91 3.78
N VAL A 319 10.02 -0.87 3.54
CA VAL A 319 9.07 -0.39 4.55
C VAL A 319 7.98 -1.42 4.84
N LEU A 320 7.49 -2.14 3.83
CA LEU A 320 6.53 -3.23 4.04
C LEU A 320 7.16 -4.40 4.79
N ALA A 321 8.43 -4.72 4.52
CA ALA A 321 9.16 -5.73 5.27
C ALA A 321 9.27 -5.37 6.76
N ILE A 322 9.65 -4.11 7.07
CA ILE A 322 9.66 -3.61 8.46
C ILE A 322 8.29 -3.80 9.10
N MET A 323 7.22 -3.34 8.43
CA MET A 323 5.85 -3.43 8.97
C MET A 323 5.38 -4.87 9.19
N LEU A 324 5.73 -5.81 8.32
CA LEU A 324 5.34 -7.22 8.49
C LEU A 324 6.08 -7.86 9.67
N LEU A 325 7.38 -7.62 9.74
CA LEU A 325 8.27 -8.24 10.72
C LEU A 325 8.03 -7.67 12.12
N ASP A 326 7.91 -6.35 12.22
CA ASP A 326 7.65 -5.61 13.45
C ASP A 326 6.27 -4.92 13.38
N TRP A 327 5.24 -5.75 13.22
CA TRP A 327 3.86 -5.25 13.20
C TRP A 327 3.44 -4.82 14.60
N GLN A 328 3.00 -3.57 14.73
CA GLN A 328 2.66 -2.98 16.02
C GLN A 328 1.14 -2.92 16.21
N SER A 329 0.47 -2.07 15.44
CA SER A 329 -0.98 -1.90 15.49
C SER A 329 -1.46 -1.06 14.31
N VAL A 330 -2.78 -1.03 14.12
CA VAL A 330 -3.42 -0.01 13.29
C VAL A 330 -3.62 1.26 14.10
N ASN A 331 -3.31 2.42 13.52
CA ASN A 331 -3.55 3.70 14.17
C ASN A 331 -4.19 4.68 13.21
N LYS A 332 -5.28 5.32 13.66
CA LYS A 332 -5.95 6.41 12.94
C LYS A 332 -5.11 7.70 13.00
N ALA A 333 -3.94 7.65 12.39
CA ALA A 333 -2.88 8.62 12.59
C ALA A 333 -2.07 8.85 11.30
N PRO A 334 -1.33 9.97 11.23
CA PRO A 334 -1.57 11.19 11.99
C PRO A 334 -2.84 11.89 11.46
N THR A 335 -3.56 12.59 12.34
CA THR A 335 -4.72 13.42 11.98
C THR A 335 -4.61 14.76 12.68
N ILE A 336 -5.11 15.84 12.06
CA ILE A 336 -5.03 17.19 12.63
C ILE A 336 -5.70 17.30 14.00
N GLU A 337 -6.73 16.49 14.25
CA GLU A 337 -7.46 16.49 15.52
C GLU A 337 -6.68 15.79 16.63
N GLN A 338 -6.13 14.60 16.37
CA GLN A 338 -5.48 13.78 17.41
C GLN A 338 -3.98 14.09 17.55
N HIS A 339 -3.35 14.64 16.51
CA HIS A 339 -1.90 14.85 16.43
C HIS A 339 -1.56 16.29 15.99
N PRO A 340 -2.10 17.34 16.63
CA PRO A 340 -2.03 18.72 16.13
C PRO A 340 -0.60 19.26 15.99
N ARG A 341 0.38 18.71 16.72
CA ARG A 341 1.80 19.11 16.60
C ARG A 341 2.38 18.82 15.22
N VAL A 342 2.01 17.69 14.61
CA VAL A 342 2.41 17.31 13.24
C VAL A 342 1.86 18.31 12.21
N PHE A 343 0.75 18.97 12.53
CA PHE A 343 0.03 19.91 11.66
C PHE A 343 0.16 21.38 12.10
N SER A 344 1.15 21.70 12.93
CA SER A 344 1.34 23.04 13.49
C SER A 344 1.53 24.15 12.44
N ARG A 345 1.95 23.78 11.22
CA ARG A 345 2.04 24.66 10.06
C ARG A 345 1.49 23.96 8.82
N LEU A 346 0.24 24.25 8.47
CA LEU A 346 -0.34 23.70 7.25
C LEU A 346 0.29 24.34 6.01
N PRO A 347 0.71 23.55 5.01
CA PRO A 347 1.08 24.07 3.71
C PRO A 347 -0.05 24.88 3.08
N TYR A 348 0.31 25.92 2.32
CA TYR A 348 -0.68 26.75 1.63
C TYR A 348 -1.62 25.88 0.78
N GLY A 349 -2.91 26.18 0.85
CA GLY A 349 -3.96 25.45 0.13
C GLY A 349 -4.68 24.41 0.97
N LEU A 350 -4.11 23.92 2.08
CA LEU A 350 -4.80 22.98 2.97
C LEU A 350 -5.45 23.69 4.16
N GLU A 351 -6.58 23.15 4.60
CA GLU A 351 -7.31 23.56 5.80
C GLU A 351 -7.97 22.36 6.49
N LYS A 352 -8.38 22.55 7.76
CA LYS A 352 -9.17 21.55 8.47
C LYS A 352 -10.51 21.35 7.76
N LYS A 353 -10.98 20.10 7.69
CA LYS A 353 -12.27 19.78 7.08
C LYS A 353 -13.46 20.43 7.74
#